data_AF-A0A1U8KU06-F1
#
_entry.id   AF-A0A1U8KU06-F1
#
_cell.length_a   1.000
_cell.length_b   1.000
_cell.length_c   1.000
_cell.angle_alpha   90.00
_cell.angle_beta   90.00
_cell.angle_gamma   90.00
#
_symmetry.space_group_name_H-M   'P 1'
#
loop_
_entity.id
_entity.type
_entity.pdbx_description
1 polymer ?
#
loop_
_entity_poly.entity_id
_entity_poly.type
_entity_poly.pdbx_seq_one_letter_code
_entity_poly.pdbx_strand_id
1 'polypeptide(L)'
;MAPTLADPFNDSSALIDFVINQGNGVKGLSELGLKALPKQYIQPFEERMCMINIIPQGSIPIIDMSNWEDPKVAKSICDAASEWGFFQIVNHDVPVEVLENVKGATYNFFRLPAEVKNKDSREH
;
A
#
# COMPACT_ATOMS: atom_id res chain seq x y z
N MET A 1 -5.24 12.37 39.03
CA MET A 1 -5.53 12.53 37.58
C MET A 1 -4.27 12.15 36.83
N ALA A 2 -4.30 11.11 35.99
CA ALA A 2 -3.16 10.81 35.12
C ALA A 2 -3.04 11.95 34.09
N PRO A 3 -1.83 12.45 33.80
CA PRO A 3 -1.67 13.46 32.77
C PRO A 3 -2.11 12.83 31.44
N THR A 4 -3.10 13.45 30.80
CA THR A 4 -3.43 13.16 29.41
C THR A 4 -2.17 13.45 28.62
N LEU A 5 -1.45 12.42 28.16
CA LEU A 5 -0.31 12.59 27.27
C LEU A 5 -0.85 13.34 26.05
N ALA A 6 -0.46 14.62 25.92
CA ALA A 6 -0.82 15.41 24.76
C ALA A 6 -0.32 14.68 23.53
N ASP A 7 -1.22 14.45 22.56
CA ASP A 7 -0.85 13.80 21.31
C ASP A 7 0.24 14.65 20.63
N PRO A 8 1.46 14.13 20.44
CA PRO A 8 2.60 14.91 19.94
C PRO A 8 2.36 15.49 18.53
N PHE A 9 1.31 15.05 17.82
CA PHE A 9 0.99 15.49 16.46
C PHE A 9 -0.39 16.15 16.31
N ASN A 10 -0.96 16.69 17.38
CA ASN A 10 -2.15 17.55 17.25
C ASN A 10 -1.82 18.85 16.45
N ASP A 11 -0.56 19.27 16.49
CA ASP A 11 -0.01 20.32 15.62
C ASP A 11 0.37 19.73 14.25
N SER A 12 -0.16 20.34 13.19
CA SER A 12 0.11 19.91 11.82
C SER A 12 1.52 20.19 11.35
N SER A 13 2.20 21.19 11.92
CA SER A 13 3.57 21.53 11.54
C SER A 13 4.56 20.46 12.00
N ALA A 14 4.43 20.01 13.25
CA ALA A 14 5.26 18.96 13.84
C ALA A 14 5.12 17.61 13.11
N LEU A 15 3.90 17.27 12.67
CA LEU A 15 3.66 16.04 11.91
C LEU A 15 4.34 16.08 10.54
N ILE A 16 4.19 17.19 9.81
CA ILE A 16 4.81 17.35 8.48
C ILE A 16 6.33 17.33 8.61
N ASP A 17 6.88 18.00 9.62
CA ASP A 17 8.32 18.00 9.85
C ASP A 17 8.86 16.59 10.11
N PHE A 18 8.24 15.84 11.02
CA PHE A 18 8.65 14.48 11.32
C PHE A 18 8.48 13.52 10.12
N VAL A 19 7.32 13.52 9.47
CA VAL A 19 6.98 12.55 8.43
C VAL A 19 7.70 12.85 7.12
N ILE A 20 7.70 14.12 6.70
CA ILE A 20 8.14 14.55 5.38
C ILE A 20 9.55 15.13 5.44
N ASN A 21 9.78 16.19 6.23
CA ASN A 21 11.06 16.91 6.20
C ASN A 21 12.21 16.07 6.76
N GLN A 22 11.97 15.35 7.86
CA GLN A 22 12.90 14.39 8.44
C GLN A 22 12.81 13.02 7.74
N GLY A 23 11.83 12.81 6.86
CA GLY A 23 11.68 11.62 6.03
C GLY A 23 11.39 10.31 6.77
N ASN A 24 10.87 10.39 7.99
CA ASN A 24 10.48 9.18 8.74
C ASN A 24 9.31 8.43 8.08
N GLY A 25 8.48 9.15 7.32
CA GLY A 25 7.30 8.61 6.64
C GLY A 25 6.25 8.07 7.60
N VAL A 26 5.17 7.52 7.03
CA VAL A 26 4.08 6.90 7.82
C VAL A 26 4.51 5.63 8.54
N LYS A 27 5.58 4.96 8.07
CA LYS A 27 6.18 3.81 8.77
C LYS A 27 6.74 4.25 10.13
N GLY A 28 7.61 5.26 10.14
CA GLY A 28 8.19 5.78 11.39
C GLY A 28 7.11 6.32 12.32
N LEU A 29 6.09 6.98 11.76
CA LEU A 29 4.91 7.43 12.51
C LEU A 29 4.16 6.26 13.18
N SER A 30 3.97 5.15 12.46
CA SER A 30 3.33 3.95 13.01
C SER A 30 4.16 3.30 14.13
N GLU A 31 5.49 3.35 14.02
CA GLU A 31 6.42 2.80 15.02
C GLU A 31 6.41 3.59 16.36
N LEU A 32 5.88 4.81 16.38
CA LEU A 32 5.65 5.59 17.61
C LEU A 32 4.50 5.04 18.46
N GLY A 33 3.69 4.11 17.93
CA GLY A 33 2.61 3.47 18.69
C GLY A 33 1.47 4.41 19.08
N LEU A 34 1.18 5.40 18.21
CA LEU A 34 0.10 6.37 18.42
C LEU A 34 -1.24 5.67 18.70
N LYS A 35 -2.01 6.26 19.62
CA LYS A 35 -3.32 5.73 20.02
C LYS A 35 -4.47 6.23 19.15
N ALA A 36 -4.25 7.32 18.42
CA ALA A 36 -5.22 7.92 17.53
C ALA A 36 -4.56 8.28 16.19
N LEU A 37 -5.36 8.33 15.13
CA LEU A 37 -4.91 8.71 13.81
C LEU A 37 -4.83 10.25 13.72
N PRO A 38 -3.71 10.85 13.30
CA PRO A 38 -3.65 12.29 13.08
C PRO A 38 -4.69 12.73 12.04
N LYS A 39 -5.29 13.91 12.26
CA LYS A 39 -6.40 14.44 11.44
C LYS A 39 -6.11 14.51 9.94
N GLN A 40 -4.84 14.66 9.56
CA GLN A 40 -4.36 14.73 8.18
C GLN A 40 -4.56 13.42 7.40
N TYR A 41 -4.68 12.28 8.11
CA TYR A 41 -4.94 10.97 7.50
C TYR A 41 -6.40 10.54 7.61
N ILE A 42 -7.26 11.37 8.21
CA ILE A 42 -8.69 11.11 8.26
C ILE A 42 -9.29 11.53 6.91
N GLN A 43 -9.72 10.54 6.13
CA GLN A 43 -10.29 10.79 4.81
C GLN A 43 -11.58 11.64 4.88
N PRO A 44 -11.96 12.33 3.78
CA PRO A 44 -13.28 12.91 3.61
C PRO A 44 -14.39 11.90 3.89
N PHE A 45 -15.56 12.37 4.31
CA PHE A 45 -16.65 11.49 4.74
C PHE A 45 -17.04 10.47 3.67
N GLU A 46 -17.04 10.90 2.41
CA GLU A 46 -17.40 10.13 1.22
C GLU A 46 -16.42 8.98 0.94
N GLU A 47 -15.16 9.12 1.34
CA GLU A 47 -14.08 8.13 1.12
C GLU A 47 -13.85 7.23 2.33
N ARG A 48 -14.45 7.55 3.49
CA ARG A 48 -14.35 6.70 4.67
C ARG A 48 -15.04 5.38 4.37
N MET A 49 -14.26 4.30 4.37
CA MET A 49 -14.76 2.95 4.13
C MET A 49 -15.98 2.67 5.03
N CYS A 50 -17.13 2.51 4.40
CA CYS A 50 -18.32 2.00 5.03
C CYS A 50 -18.42 0.51 4.65
N MET A 51 -18.57 -0.39 5.62
CA MET A 51 -18.65 -1.85 5.38
C MET A 51 -19.88 -2.27 4.52
N ILE A 52 -20.67 -1.32 4.03
CA ILE A 52 -21.95 -1.53 3.34
C ILE A 52 -21.73 -1.91 1.86
N ASN A 53 -20.54 -1.69 1.29
CA ASN A 53 -20.28 -1.88 -0.15
C ASN A 53 -19.50 -3.16 -0.49
N ILE A 54 -19.51 -4.18 0.37
CA ILE A 54 -18.93 -5.49 0.01
C ILE A 54 -19.94 -6.23 -0.86
N ILE A 55 -19.72 -6.25 -2.18
CA ILE A 55 -20.53 -7.02 -3.12
C ILE A 55 -20.20 -8.51 -2.91
N PRO A 56 -21.14 -9.34 -2.42
CA PRO A 56 -20.85 -10.75 -2.14
C PRO A 56 -20.66 -11.62 -3.39
N GLN A 57 -20.97 -11.08 -4.57
CA GLN A 57 -21.31 -11.87 -5.77
C GLN A 57 -20.34 -11.68 -6.94
N GLY A 58 -19.19 -11.04 -6.74
CA GLY A 58 -18.21 -10.81 -7.80
C GLY A 58 -16.79 -11.03 -7.30
N SER A 59 -16.16 -12.13 -7.70
CA SER A 59 -14.72 -12.32 -7.52
C SER A 59 -13.97 -11.75 -8.71
N ILE A 60 -12.88 -11.02 -8.45
CA ILE A 60 -11.94 -10.57 -9.48
C ILE A 60 -11.52 -11.78 -10.34
N PRO A 61 -11.60 -11.72 -11.69
CA PRO A 61 -11.20 -12.81 -12.56
C PRO A 61 -9.76 -13.29 -12.30
N ILE A 62 -9.55 -14.60 -12.31
CA ILE A 62 -8.23 -15.23 -12.23
C ILE A 62 -7.96 -15.94 -13.55
N ILE A 63 -6.84 -15.63 -14.20
CA ILE A 63 -6.45 -16.17 -15.51
C ILE A 63 -5.23 -17.06 -15.33
N ASP A 64 -5.34 -18.31 -15.76
CA ASP A 64 -4.23 -19.26 -15.81
C ASP A 64 -3.41 -19.05 -17.09
N MET A 65 -2.12 -18.77 -16.94
CA MET A 65 -1.20 -18.40 -18.01
C MET A 65 -0.33 -19.58 -18.48
N SER A 66 -0.52 -20.78 -17.91
CA SER A 66 0.29 -21.97 -18.18
C SER A 66 0.34 -22.38 -19.67
N ASN A 67 -0.66 -21.96 -20.46
CA ASN A 67 -0.68 -22.15 -21.91
C ASN A 67 -0.95 -20.82 -22.63
N TRP A 68 0.04 -19.92 -22.62
CA TRP A 68 -0.06 -18.58 -23.22
C TRP A 68 -0.37 -18.58 -24.73
N GLU A 69 -0.07 -19.67 -25.43
CA GLU A 69 -0.39 -19.82 -26.86
C GLU A 69 -1.87 -20.15 -27.12
N ASP A 70 -2.65 -20.56 -26.11
CA ASP A 70 -4.09 -20.78 -26.26
C ASP A 70 -4.80 -19.44 -26.51
N PRO A 71 -5.47 -19.26 -27.67
CA PRO A 71 -6.23 -18.03 -27.95
C PRO A 71 -7.29 -17.70 -26.89
N LYS A 72 -7.74 -18.69 -26.10
CA LYS A 72 -8.65 -18.47 -24.97
C LYS A 72 -8.03 -17.62 -23.87
N VAL A 73 -6.72 -17.70 -23.62
CA VAL A 73 -6.04 -16.87 -22.60
C VAL A 73 -6.10 -15.40 -23.01
N ALA A 74 -5.74 -15.10 -24.27
CA ALA A 74 -5.86 -13.75 -24.82
C ALA A 74 -7.29 -13.22 -24.76
N LYS A 75 -8.28 -14.07 -25.09
CA LYS A 75 -9.69 -13.73 -24.98
C LYS A 75 -10.09 -13.42 -23.53
N SER A 76 -9.71 -14.25 -22.56
CA SER A 76 -10.01 -14.02 -21.14
C SER A 76 -9.41 -12.71 -20.62
N ILE A 77 -8.23 -12.32 -21.10
CA ILE A 77 -7.63 -11.02 -20.77
C ILE A 77 -8.49 -9.87 -21.32
N CYS A 78 -8.90 -9.94 -22.58
CA CYS A 78 -9.75 -8.91 -23.18
C CYS A 78 -11.11 -8.82 -22.49
N ASP A 79 -11.75 -9.96 -22.21
CA ASP A 79 -13.03 -10.04 -21.53
C ASP A 79 -12.91 -9.42 -20.13
N ALA A 80 -11.93 -9.85 -19.32
CA ALA A 80 -11.71 -9.30 -17.98
C ALA A 80 -11.32 -7.80 -18.00
N ALA A 81 -10.48 -7.38 -18.93
CA ALA A 81 -10.10 -5.97 -19.05
C ALA A 81 -11.27 -5.07 -19.46
N SER A 82 -12.19 -5.57 -20.30
CA SER A 82 -13.35 -4.80 -20.78
C SER A 82 -14.52 -4.79 -19.80
N GLU A 83 -14.77 -5.92 -19.12
CA GLU A 83 -15.89 -6.06 -18.19
C GLU A 83 -15.53 -5.60 -16.77
N TRP A 84 -14.31 -5.88 -16.31
CA TRP A 84 -13.87 -5.59 -14.94
C TRP A 84 -12.84 -4.46 -14.85
N GLY A 85 -12.01 -4.28 -15.89
CA GLY A 85 -10.85 -3.38 -15.83
C GLY A 85 -9.72 -3.89 -14.91
N PHE A 86 -9.84 -5.11 -14.36
CA PHE A 86 -8.87 -5.70 -13.45
C PHE A 86 -8.97 -7.23 -13.44
N PHE A 87 -7.83 -7.92 -13.28
CA PHE A 87 -7.75 -9.38 -13.16
C PHE A 87 -6.46 -9.79 -12.46
N GLN A 88 -6.41 -11.05 -11.99
CA GLN A 88 -5.23 -11.69 -11.45
C GLN A 88 -4.73 -12.75 -12.44
N ILE A 89 -3.42 -12.99 -12.46
CA ILE A 89 -2.80 -14.04 -13.28
C ILE A 89 -2.07 -15.05 -12.39
N VAL A 90 -2.10 -16.32 -12.79
CA VAL A 90 -1.35 -17.42 -12.14
C VAL A 90 -0.59 -18.21 -13.21
N ASN A 91 0.41 -18.99 -12.80
CA ASN A 91 1.27 -19.76 -13.72
C ASN A 91 1.92 -18.89 -14.82
N HIS A 92 2.31 -17.66 -14.47
CA HIS A 92 2.86 -16.64 -15.37
C HIS A 92 4.37 -16.80 -15.65
N ASP A 93 4.94 -17.98 -15.35
CA ASP A 93 6.36 -18.36 -15.50
C ASP A 93 7.44 -17.51 -14.80
N VAL A 94 7.09 -16.37 -14.21
CA VAL A 94 7.99 -15.66 -13.28
C VAL A 94 8.26 -16.56 -12.05
N PRO A 95 9.51 -16.93 -11.75
CA PRO A 95 9.82 -17.81 -10.63
C PRO A 95 9.37 -17.20 -9.30
N VAL A 96 8.76 -18.02 -8.44
CA VAL A 96 8.29 -17.59 -7.11
C VAL A 96 9.41 -16.97 -6.28
N GLU A 97 10.63 -17.49 -6.39
CA GLU A 97 11.80 -16.95 -5.69
C GLU A 97 12.07 -15.47 -6.05
N VAL A 98 11.87 -15.07 -7.31
CA VAL A 98 12.02 -13.66 -7.73
C VAL A 98 11.00 -12.78 -7.02
N LEU A 99 9.75 -13.25 -6.90
CA LEU A 99 8.68 -12.54 -6.19
C LEU A 99 8.95 -12.45 -4.68
N GLU A 100 9.46 -13.50 -4.06
CA GLU A 100 9.87 -13.47 -2.65
C GLU A 100 11.08 -12.55 -2.43
N ASN A 101 12.06 -12.57 -3.33
CA ASN A 101 13.25 -11.73 -3.23
C ASN A 101 12.91 -10.25 -3.35
N VAL A 102 12.02 -9.84 -4.27
CA VAL A 102 11.60 -8.43 -4.37
C VAL A 102 10.79 -7.98 -3.16
N LYS A 103 9.92 -8.84 -2.60
CA LYS A 103 9.24 -8.57 -1.33
C LYS A 103 10.24 -8.40 -0.19
N GLY A 104 11.20 -9.32 -0.05
CA GLY A 104 12.27 -9.26 0.94
C GLY A 104 13.13 -8.00 0.82
N ALA A 105 13.55 -7.65 -0.40
CA ALA A 105 14.31 -6.42 -0.67
C ALA A 105 13.50 -5.16 -0.29
N THR A 106 12.20 -5.14 -0.59
CA THR A 106 11.30 -4.05 -0.19
C THR A 106 11.26 -3.88 1.33
N TYR A 107 11.03 -4.98 2.07
CA TYR A 107 11.05 -4.93 3.54
C TYR A 107 12.41 -4.46 4.08
N ASN A 108 13.50 -4.97 3.54
CA ASN A 108 14.85 -4.60 3.96
C ASN A 108 15.12 -3.12 3.73
N PHE A 109 14.74 -2.58 2.57
CA PHE A 109 14.87 -1.16 2.26
C PHE A 109 14.08 -0.29 3.25
N PHE A 110 12.79 -0.57 3.45
CA PHE A 110 11.97 0.27 4.35
C PHE A 110 12.34 0.13 5.84
N ARG A 111 13.06 -0.93 6.23
CA ARG A 111 13.67 -1.11 7.56
C ARG A 111 14.94 -0.28 7.77
N LEU A 112 15.59 0.22 6.71
CA LEU A 112 16.74 1.09 6.86
C LEU A 112 16.38 2.37 7.64
N PRO A 113 17.35 2.99 8.34
CA PRO A 113 17.17 4.27 8.98
C PRO A 113 16.66 5.34 8.00
N ALA A 114 15.89 6.30 8.50
CA ALA A 114 15.30 7.37 7.67
C ALA A 114 16.39 8.17 6.94
N GLU A 115 17.51 8.43 7.61
CA GLU A 115 18.66 9.16 7.08
C GLU A 115 19.29 8.48 5.87
N VAL A 116 19.25 7.14 5.83
CA VAL A 116 19.77 6.36 4.70
C VAL A 116 18.81 6.46 3.52
N LYS A 117 17.51 6.30 3.76
CA LYS A 117 16.46 6.38 2.72
C LYS A 117 16.32 7.78 2.13
N ASN A 118 16.58 8.82 2.91
CA ASN A 118 16.48 10.21 2.47
C ASN A 118 17.58 10.62 1.47
N LYS A 119 18.66 9.85 1.35
CA LYS A 119 19.69 10.10 0.32
C LYS A 119 19.13 10.03 -1.10
N ASP A 120 18.05 9.25 -1.28
CA ASP A 120 17.38 9.06 -2.56
C ASP A 120 16.12 9.96 -2.68
N SER A 121 15.90 10.86 -1.72
CA SER A 121 14.79 11.82 -1.78
C SER A 121 15.09 12.94 -2.78
N ARG A 122 14.06 13.41 -3.49
CA ARG A 122 14.20 14.60 -4.33
C ARG A 122 14.39 15.80 -3.40
N GLU A 123 15.57 16.44 -3.48
CA GLU A 123 15.78 17.76 -2.88
C GLU A 123 14.65 18.69 -3.38
N HIS A 124 13.98 19.36 -2.44
CA HIS A 124 13.07 20.47 -2.74
C HIS A 124 13.82 21.78 -2.62
#